data_AF-A0A2A2RVH8-F1
#
_entry.id   AF-A0A2A2RVH8-F1
#
_cell.length_a   1.000
_cell.length_b   1.000
_cell.length_c   1.000
_cell.angle_alpha   90.00
_cell.angle_beta   90.00
_cell.angle_gamma   90.00
#
_symmetry.space_group_name_H-M   'P 1'
#
loop_
_entity.id
_entity.type
_entity.pdbx_description
1 polymer ?
#
loop_
_entity_poly.entity_id
_entity_poly.type
_entity_poly.pdbx_seq_one_letter_code
_entity_poly.pdbx_strand_id
1 'polypeptide(L)'
;MLGGFLGAGKTTAVAKLAERLIAQDQRVGLITNDQGKELVDTAMLRSRGFATEEIPGGCFCCRFNSLVDAANKLKADARPEVF
;
A
#
# COMPACT_ATOMS: atom_id res chain seq x y z
N MET A 1 -6.26 -4.62 5.49
CA MET A 1 -6.68 -4.80 4.08
C MET A 1 -7.96 -4.00 3.81
N LEU A 2 -7.98 -3.13 2.81
CA LEU A 2 -9.12 -2.28 2.44
C LEU A 2 -9.55 -2.59 1.01
N GLY A 3 -10.80 -3.06 0.83
CA GLY A 3 -11.39 -3.39 -0.47
C GLY A 3 -12.63 -2.54 -0.77
N GLY A 4 -13.15 -2.61 -2.00
CA GLY A 4 -14.35 -1.88 -2.43
C GLY A 4 -14.35 -1.49 -3.91
N PHE A 5 -15.48 -0.97 -4.39
CA PHE A 5 -15.68 -0.60 -5.79
C PHE A 5 -14.71 0.50 -6.28
N LEU A 6 -14.48 0.56 -7.59
CA LEU A 6 -13.73 1.67 -8.21
C LEU A 6 -14.43 2.99 -7.91
N GLY A 7 -13.67 4.02 -7.53
CA GLY A 7 -14.21 5.32 -7.13
C GLY A 7 -14.78 5.41 -5.71
N ALA A 8 -14.79 4.32 -4.92
CA ALA A 8 -15.28 4.34 -3.53
C ALA A 8 -14.39 5.13 -2.53
N GLY A 9 -13.37 5.85 -3.00
CA GLY A 9 -12.49 6.65 -2.13
C GLY A 9 -11.46 5.87 -1.33
N LYS A 10 -11.18 4.60 -1.70
CA LYS A 10 -10.25 3.71 -0.97
C LYS A 10 -8.88 4.33 -0.75
N THR A 11 -8.24 4.83 -1.81
CA THR A 11 -6.88 5.41 -1.75
C THR A 11 -6.83 6.63 -0.83
N THR A 12 -7.87 7.47 -0.88
CA THR A 12 -8.03 8.61 0.04
C THR A 12 -8.18 8.16 1.50
N ALA A 13 -8.99 7.13 1.75
CA ALA A 13 -9.19 6.59 3.10
C ALA A 13 -7.90 5.97 3.66
N VAL A 14 -7.17 5.19 2.84
CA VAL A 14 -5.86 4.61 3.20
C VAL A 14 -4.87 5.72 3.58
N ALA A 15 -4.73 6.76 2.75
CA ALA A 15 -3.82 7.86 3.02
C ALA A 15 -4.16 8.57 4.35
N LYS A 16 -5.45 8.85 4.60
CA LYS A 16 -5.90 9.49 5.84
C LYS A 16 -5.69 8.62 7.08
N LEU A 17 -5.86 7.31 6.95
CA LEU A 17 -5.57 6.37 8.03
C LEU A 17 -4.06 6.31 8.32
N ALA A 18 -3.23 6.22 7.28
CA ALA A 18 -1.77 6.22 7.42
C ALA A 18 -1.25 7.50 8.09
N GLU A 19 -1.74 8.68 7.68
CA GLU A 19 -1.45 9.97 8.31
C GLU A 19 -1.75 9.93 9.83
N ARG A 20 -2.89 9.36 10.20
CA ARG A 20 -3.31 9.27 11.60
C ARG A 20 -2.44 8.33 12.43
N LEU A 21 -2.02 7.19 11.88
CA LEU A 21 -1.15 6.23 12.57
C LEU A 21 0.27 6.77 12.71
N ILE A 22 0.78 7.47 11.68
CA ILE A 22 2.08 8.15 11.76
C ILE A 22 2.05 9.27 12.81
N ALA A 23 0.95 10.01 12.92
CA ALA A 23 0.77 11.01 13.99
C ALA A 23 0.73 10.39 15.40
N GLN A 24 0.55 9.07 15.50
CA GLN A 24 0.64 8.29 16.74
C GLN A 24 2.00 7.59 16.89
N ASP A 25 3.02 8.06 16.17
CA ASP A 25 4.39 7.55 16.17
C ASP A 25 4.54 6.10 15.67
N GLN A 26 3.59 5.63 14.85
CA GLN A 26 3.66 4.31 14.23
C GLN A 26 4.28 4.37 12.83
N ARG A 27 5.19 3.43 12.54
CA ARG A 27 5.71 3.22 11.17
C ARG A 27 4.73 2.40 10.35
N VAL A 28 4.18 2.98 9.28
CA VAL A 28 3.18 2.34 8.42
C VAL A 28 3.82 1.90 7.09
N GLY A 29 3.54 0.67 6.67
CA GLY A 29 3.87 0.17 5.33
C GLY A 29 2.59 -0.06 4.52
N LEU A 30 2.54 0.42 3.28
CA LEU A 30 1.36 0.28 2.42
C LEU A 30 1.66 -0.66 1.25
N ILE A 31 0.74 -1.57 0.95
CA ILE A 31 0.82 -2.42 -0.25
C ILE A 31 -0.42 -2.20 -1.10
N THR A 32 -0.22 -1.72 -2.32
CA THR A 32 -1.30 -1.45 -3.27
C THR A 32 -1.55 -2.66 -4.19
N ASN A 33 -2.81 -2.84 -4.55
CA ASN A 33 -3.25 -3.82 -5.56
C ASN A 33 -3.72 -3.05 -6.81
N ASP A 34 -2.83 -2.24 -7.38
CA ASP A 34 -3.13 -1.49 -8.59
C ASP A 34 -2.95 -2.39 -9.82
N GLN A 35 -4.05 -2.62 -10.53
CA GLN A 35 -4.06 -3.45 -11.75
C GLN A 35 -3.91 -2.61 -13.03
N GLY A 36 -3.85 -1.29 -12.90
CA GLY A 36 -3.60 -0.37 -14.01
C GLY A 36 -2.13 -0.38 -14.42
N LYS A 37 -1.86 -0.06 -15.69
CA LYS A 37 -0.48 0.08 -16.21
C LYS A 37 0.25 1.29 -15.62
N GLU A 38 -0.51 2.32 -15.24
CA GLU A 38 0.02 3.59 -14.75
C GLU A 38 0.31 3.59 -13.24
N LEU A 39 -0.13 2.55 -12.51
CA LEU A 39 0.15 2.38 -11.08
C LEU A 39 -0.15 3.64 -10.24
N VAL A 40 -1.30 4.26 -10.56
CA VAL A 40 -1.71 5.57 -10.03
C VAL A 40 -1.80 5.55 -8.50
N ASP A 41 -2.31 4.47 -7.91
CA ASP A 41 -2.45 4.36 -6.45
C ASP A 41 -1.07 4.33 -5.78
N THR A 42 -0.14 3.56 -6.33
CA THR A 42 1.24 3.47 -5.81
C THR A 42 1.95 4.80 -5.93
N ALA A 43 1.89 5.45 -7.10
CA ALA A 43 2.51 6.74 -7.35
C ALA A 43 1.93 7.84 -6.45
N MET A 44 0.60 7.84 -6.27
CA MET A 44 -0.07 8.79 -5.38
C MET A 44 0.38 8.63 -3.93
N LEU A 45 0.47 7.41 -3.40
CA LEU A 45 0.88 7.19 -2.01
C LEU A 45 2.38 7.48 -1.80
N ARG A 46 3.24 7.11 -2.75
CA ARG A 46 4.68 7.43 -2.71
C ARG A 46 4.94 8.94 -2.76
N SER A 47 4.20 9.68 -3.60
CA SER A 47 4.35 11.15 -3.68
C SER A 47 3.94 11.87 -2.39
N ARG A 48 3.16 11.22 -1.53
CA ARG A 48 2.83 11.70 -0.18
C ARG A 48 3.86 11.29 0.89
N GLY A 49 4.91 10.57 0.49
CA GLY A 49 5.99 10.14 1.38
C GLY A 49 5.75 8.80 2.10
N PHE A 50 4.70 8.04 1.74
CA PHE A 50 4.45 6.74 2.36
C PHE A 50 5.37 5.65 1.80
N ALA A 51 5.92 4.83 2.69
CA ALA A 51 6.59 3.59 2.31
C ALA A 51 5.58 2.63 1.66
N THR A 52 5.62 2.54 0.34
CA THR A 52 4.60 1.85 -0.46
C THR A 52 5.23 0.88 -1.44
N GLU A 53 4.77 -0.36 -1.41
CA GLU A 53 5.03 -1.40 -2.41
C GLU A 53 3.74 -1.78 -3.13
N GLU A 54 3.86 -2.56 -4.20
CA GLU A 54 2.75 -2.93 -5.05
C GLU A 54 2.80 -4.39 -5.48
N ILE A 55 1.66 -4.90 -5.94
CA ILE A 55 1.55 -6.24 -6.50
C ILE A 55 1.46 -6.11 -8.03
N PRO A 56 2.54 -6.40 -8.77
CA PRO A 56 2.57 -6.18 -10.21
C PRO A 56 1.81 -7.27 -10.98
N GLY A 57 1.08 -6.87 -12.02
CA GLY A 57 0.58 -7.79 -13.06
C GLY A 57 -0.48 -8.79 -12.57
N GLY A 58 -1.30 -8.43 -11.58
CA GLY A 58 -2.44 -9.23 -11.15
C GLY A 58 -2.92 -8.89 -9.75
N CYS A 59 -4.04 -9.49 -9.33
CA CYS A 59 -4.53 -9.35 -7.96
C CYS A 59 -3.71 -10.16 -6.97
N PHE A 60 -3.65 -9.69 -5.72
CA PHE A 60 -3.02 -10.42 -4.60
C PHE A 60 -3.50 -11.88 -4.46
N CYS A 61 -4.75 -12.18 -4.80
CA CYS A 61 -5.31 -13.54 -4.70
C CYS A 61 -4.65 -14.54 -5.67
N CYS A 62 -4.23 -14.08 -6.85
CA CYS A 62 -3.50 -14.89 -7.84
C CYS A 62 -1.98 -14.72 -7.71
N ARG A 63 -1.53 -13.68 -7.01
CA ARG A 63 -0.13 -13.25 -6.91
C ARG A 63 0.30 -13.15 -5.44
N PHE A 64 -0.04 -14.17 -4.66
CA PHE A 64 0.21 -14.18 -3.22
C PHE A 64 1.71 -14.07 -2.88
N ASN A 65 2.58 -14.77 -3.62
CA ASN A 65 4.03 -14.65 -3.41
C ASN A 65 4.51 -13.21 -3.63
N SER A 66 3.98 -12.50 -4.63
CA SER A 66 4.33 -11.09 -4.85
C SER A 66 3.87 -10.17 -3.71
N LEU A 67 2.72 -10.48 -3.07
CA LEU A 67 2.31 -9.78 -1.83
C LEU A 67 3.31 -10.04 -0.69
N VAL A 68 3.75 -11.29 -0.53
CA VAL A 68 4.74 -11.66 0.51
C VAL A 68 6.08 -10.97 0.25
N ASP A 69 6.54 -10.94 -0.99
CA ASP A 69 7.79 -10.27 -1.39
C ASP A 69 7.72 -8.77 -1.12
N ALA A 70 6.62 -8.11 -1.48
CA ALA A 70 6.37 -6.70 -1.19
C ALA A 70 6.40 -6.42 0.33
N ALA A 71 5.76 -7.27 1.13
CA ALA A 71 5.77 -7.14 2.58
C ALA A 71 7.18 -7.32 3.17
N ASN A 72 7.95 -8.29 2.68
CA ASN A 72 9.33 -8.52 3.12
C ASN A 72 10.25 -7.35 2.77
N LYS A 73 10.09 -6.78 1.58
CA LYS A 73 10.83 -5.60 1.14
C LYS A 73 10.55 -4.39 2.04
N LEU A 74 9.27 -4.13 2.35
CA LEU A 74 8.91 -3.08 3.30
C LEU A 74 9.49 -3.32 4.70
N LYS A 75 9.51 -4.57 5.18
CA LYS A 75 10.16 -4.92 6.46
C LYS A 75 11.65 -4.62 6.47
N ALA A 76 12.35 -4.89 5.37
CA ALA A 76 13.77 -4.60 5.24
C ALA A 76 14.06 -3.10 5.18
N ASP A 77 13.32 -2.37 4.37
CA ASP A 77 13.65 -0.98 4.02
C ASP A 77 13.06 0.04 5.01
N ALA A 78 11.78 -0.12 5.36
CA ALA A 78 11.02 0.86 6.15
C ALA A 78 10.74 0.39 7.58
N ARG A 79 10.88 -0.92 7.86
CA ARG A 79 10.59 -1.55 9.17
C ARG A 79 9.25 -1.11 9.77
N PRO A 80 8.13 -1.23 9.02
CA PRO A 80 6.82 -0.84 9.51
C PRO A 80 6.40 -1.71 10.70
N GLU A 81 5.69 -1.09 11.64
CA GLU A 81 5.04 -1.74 12.78
C GLU A 81 3.64 -2.22 12.41
N VAL A 82 3.03 -1.58 11.40
CA VAL A 82 1.69 -1.88 10.90
C VAL A 82 1.65 -1.87 9.38
N PHE A 83 0.80 -2.75 8.83
CA PHE A 83 0.51 -2.91 7.39
C PHE A 83 -0.96 -2.64 7.08
#